data_AF-A0A9R1XL80-F1
#
_entry.id   AF-A0A9R1XL80-F1
#
_cell.length_a   1.000
_cell.length_b   1.000
_cell.length_c   1.000
_cell.angle_alpha   90.00
_cell.angle_beta   90.00
_cell.angle_gamma   90.00
#
_symmetry.space_group_name_H-M   'P 1'
#
loop_
_entity.id
_entity.type
_entity.pdbx_description
1 polymer ?
#
loop_
_entity_poly.entity_id
_entity_poly.type
_entity_poly.pdbx_seq_one_letter_code
_entity_poly.pdbx_strand_id
1 'polypeptide(L)'
;MSFFRELIDNFSSIFSDSGSPSNRANQIPSSSNYQNRAAMEGVENERAAYKLKGYFDLAKEEIDKAVRAEEWGLIDDAILHYQNAQRILGEAIATPVPSYISSRELEKVKSYRQKISKWQGQVSERLRTLNHRSGSKISHFF
;
A
#
# COMPACT_ATOMS: atom_id res chain seq x y z
N MET A 1 21.99 7.87 -9.83
CA MET A 1 21.25 7.23 -8.73
C MET A 1 19.78 7.29 -9.09
N SER A 2 19.09 6.15 -9.13
CA SER A 2 17.70 6.08 -9.60
C SER A 2 16.76 6.47 -8.46
N PHE A 3 15.92 7.50 -8.65
CA PHE A 3 14.87 7.91 -7.71
C PHE A 3 14.06 6.71 -7.19
N PHE A 4 13.81 5.71 -8.04
CA PHE A 4 13.13 4.47 -7.67
C PHE A 4 13.89 3.60 -6.66
N ARG A 5 15.22 3.57 -6.72
CA ARG A 5 16.04 2.89 -5.71
C ARG A 5 15.95 3.61 -4.39
N GLU A 6 16.03 4.94 -4.37
CA GLU A 6 15.78 5.70 -3.13
C GLU A 6 14.35 5.52 -2.61
N LEU A 7 13.37 5.44 -3.51
CA LEU A 7 11.97 5.17 -3.19
C LEU A 7 11.83 3.77 -2.54
N ILE A 8 12.32 2.73 -3.20
CA ILE A 8 12.28 1.33 -2.75
C ILE A 8 13.15 1.06 -1.54
N ASP A 9 14.34 1.66 -1.43
CA ASP A 9 15.25 1.48 -0.30
C ASP A 9 14.66 2.15 0.95
N ASN A 10 14.00 3.29 0.77
CA ASN A 10 13.18 3.92 1.82
C ASN A 10 11.87 3.16 2.09
N PHE A 11 11.47 2.24 1.20
CA PHE A 11 10.36 1.32 1.44
C PHE A 11 10.81 0.05 2.17
N SER A 12 11.90 -0.59 1.73
CA SER A 12 12.42 -1.86 2.26
C SER A 12 12.97 -1.71 3.68
N SER A 13 13.63 -0.59 3.99
CA SER A 13 14.08 -0.25 5.35
C SER A 13 12.93 -0.18 6.37
N ILE A 14 11.69 0.10 5.93
CA ILE A 14 10.50 0.17 6.79
C ILE A 14 9.84 -1.21 7.01
N PHE A 15 10.15 -2.21 6.18
CA PHE A 15 9.61 -3.57 6.31
C PHE A 15 10.50 -4.51 7.11
N SER A 16 11.79 -4.21 7.25
CA SER A 16 12.74 -5.05 7.97
C SER A 16 12.60 -5.04 9.49
N ASP A 17 11.70 -4.22 10.07
CA ASP A 17 11.51 -4.11 11.53
C ASP A 17 10.31 -4.91 12.08
N SER A 18 9.67 -5.77 11.27
CA SER A 18 8.70 -6.73 11.82
C SER A 18 9.40 -8.02 12.18
N GLY A 19 9.94 -8.07 13.40
CA GLY A 19 10.53 -9.26 14.00
C GLY A 19 9.63 -10.49 13.90
N SER A 20 10.25 -11.61 13.52
CA SER A 20 9.67 -12.95 13.48
C SER A 20 9.04 -13.34 14.83
N PRO A 21 7.76 -13.76 14.88
CA PRO A 21 7.30 -14.62 15.95
C PRO A 21 7.72 -16.05 15.63
N SER A 22 8.51 -16.61 16.52
CA SER A 22 8.89 -18.01 16.58
C SER A 22 7.66 -18.92 16.65
N ASN A 23 7.43 -19.74 15.61
CA ASN A 23 6.45 -20.82 15.63
C ASN A 23 6.94 -21.95 16.55
N ARG A 24 6.50 -21.94 17.82
CA ARG A 24 6.50 -23.13 18.67
C ARG A 24 5.20 -23.90 18.45
N ALA A 25 5.34 -25.18 18.13
CA ALA A 25 4.27 -26.14 17.91
C ALA A 25 3.37 -26.32 19.15
N ASN A 26 2.09 -26.67 18.95
CA ASN A 26 1.39 -27.68 19.74
C ASN A 26 0.09 -28.17 19.09
N GLN A 27 -0.23 -29.42 19.41
CA GLN A 27 -1.13 -30.37 18.76
C GLN A 27 -2.63 -30.16 19.08
N ILE A 28 -3.51 -30.75 18.25
CA ILE A 28 -4.99 -30.78 18.34
C ILE A 28 -5.45 -31.85 19.38
N PRO A 29 -6.66 -31.78 19.99
CA PRO A 29 -7.80 -32.53 19.43
C PRO A 29 -9.21 -31.89 19.62
N SER A 30 -10.16 -32.38 18.82
CA SER A 30 -11.56 -31.99 18.62
C SER A 30 -12.51 -32.05 19.83
N SER A 31 -13.54 -31.19 19.91
CA SER A 31 -14.94 -31.57 20.26
C SER A 31 -15.97 -30.42 20.20
N SER A 32 -17.11 -30.74 19.59
CA SER A 32 -18.52 -30.33 19.83
C SER A 32 -18.95 -28.85 20.02
N ASN A 33 -19.85 -28.46 19.10
CA ASN A 33 -21.10 -27.70 19.29
C ASN A 33 -21.10 -26.51 20.25
N TYR A 34 -21.08 -25.30 19.67
CA TYR A 34 -22.12 -24.28 19.90
C TYR A 34 -22.29 -23.45 18.62
N GLN A 35 -23.51 -23.44 18.07
CA GLN A 35 -23.93 -22.62 16.94
C GLN A 35 -23.57 -21.13 17.14
N ASN A 36 -22.45 -20.73 16.54
CA ASN A 36 -22.41 -19.84 15.38
C ASN A 36 -23.20 -18.51 15.46
N ARG A 37 -22.90 -17.69 16.48
CA ARG A 37 -23.20 -16.24 16.41
C ARG A 37 -22.03 -15.33 16.83
N ALA A 38 -21.01 -15.86 17.51
CA ALA A 38 -19.76 -15.14 17.82
C ALA A 38 -18.66 -15.33 16.76
N ALA A 39 -18.81 -16.27 15.83
CA ALA A 39 -17.80 -16.55 14.80
C ALA A 39 -17.85 -15.55 13.62
N MET A 40 -18.91 -14.75 13.49
CA MET A 40 -19.02 -13.75 12.42
C MET A 40 -18.37 -12.41 12.80
N GLU A 41 -18.31 -12.09 14.10
CA GLU A 41 -17.68 -10.86 14.61
C GLU A 41 -16.14 -10.96 14.60
N GLY A 42 -15.59 -12.18 14.71
CA GLY A 42 -14.15 -12.45 14.57
C GLY A 42 -13.63 -12.39 13.12
N VAL A 43 -14.49 -12.61 12.11
CA VAL A 43 -14.11 -12.61 10.68
C VAL A 43 -14.04 -11.19 10.11
N GLU A 44 -14.64 -10.21 10.78
CA GLU A 44 -14.65 -8.81 10.33
C GLU A 44 -13.47 -8.02 10.87
N ASN A 45 -12.98 -8.36 12.06
CA ASN A 45 -11.84 -7.69 12.69
C ASN A 45 -10.50 -7.92 11.96
N GLU A 46 -10.34 -9.07 11.30
CA GLU A 46 -9.19 -9.34 10.44
C GLU A 46 -9.36 -8.79 9.01
N ARG A 47 -10.46 -8.10 8.66
CA ARG A 47 -10.59 -7.55 7.29
C ARG A 47 -9.81 -6.26 7.08
N ALA A 48 -9.64 -5.42 8.11
CA ALA A 48 -9.14 -4.05 7.91
C ALA A 48 -7.66 -4.03 7.51
N ALA A 49 -6.76 -4.67 8.27
CA ALA A 49 -5.34 -4.65 7.92
C ALA A 49 -5.04 -5.48 6.66
N TYR A 50 -5.76 -6.59 6.45
CA TYR A 50 -5.61 -7.38 5.23
C TYR A 50 -6.09 -6.63 3.99
N LYS A 51 -7.18 -5.85 4.08
CA LYS A 51 -7.60 -4.95 2.98
C LYS A 51 -6.57 -3.86 2.73
N LEU A 52 -6.07 -3.21 3.79
CA LEU A 52 -5.02 -2.20 3.66
C LEU A 52 -3.75 -2.79 3.02
N LYS A 53 -3.38 -4.02 3.40
CA LYS A 53 -2.29 -4.76 2.76
C LYS A 53 -2.58 -5.01 1.28
N GLY A 54 -3.79 -5.45 0.93
CA GLY A 54 -4.18 -5.67 -0.47
C GLY A 54 -4.09 -4.39 -1.32
N TYR A 55 -4.61 -3.26 -0.82
CA TYR A 55 -4.45 -1.97 -1.50
C TYR A 55 -2.99 -1.55 -1.61
N PHE A 56 -2.20 -1.80 -0.57
CA PHE A 56 -0.77 -1.49 -0.58
C PHE A 56 -0.02 -2.30 -1.65
N ASP A 57 -0.30 -3.61 -1.75
CA ASP A 57 0.30 -4.48 -2.76
C ASP A 57 -0.12 -4.06 -4.19
N LEU A 58 -1.40 -3.69 -4.40
CA LEU A 58 -1.89 -3.17 -5.68
C LEU A 58 -1.25 -1.84 -6.07
N ALA A 59 -1.15 -0.90 -5.11
CA ALA A 59 -0.51 0.39 -5.36
C ALA A 59 0.98 0.21 -5.71
N LYS A 60 1.63 -0.78 -5.08
CA LYS A 60 3.03 -1.11 -5.39
C LYS A 60 3.20 -1.55 -6.83
N GLU A 61 2.34 -2.45 -7.29
CA GLU A 61 2.37 -2.95 -8.65
C GLU A 61 2.20 -1.83 -9.68
N GLU A 62 1.26 -0.91 -9.45
CA GLU A 62 1.08 0.26 -10.33
C GLU A 62 2.30 1.20 -10.29
N ILE A 63 2.92 1.42 -9.14
CA ILE A 63 4.16 2.21 -9.04
C ILE A 63 5.30 1.54 -9.81
N ASP A 64 5.46 0.22 -9.72
CA ASP A 64 6.49 -0.52 -10.44
C ASP A 64 6.30 -0.42 -11.97
N LYS A 65 5.04 -0.46 -12.44
CA LYS A 65 4.70 -0.22 -13.85
C LYS A 65 5.02 1.21 -14.27
N ALA A 66 4.63 2.20 -13.45
CA ALA A 66 4.88 3.61 -13.73
C ALA A 66 6.37 3.90 -13.89
N VAL A 67 7.20 3.34 -13.01
CA VAL A 67 8.66 3.51 -13.04
C VAL A 67 9.24 2.85 -14.28
N ARG A 68 8.82 1.63 -14.62
CA ARG A 68 9.29 0.96 -15.84
C ARG A 68 8.94 1.77 -17.09
N ALA A 69 7.74 2.35 -17.14
CA ALA A 69 7.33 3.23 -18.23
C ALA A 69 8.20 4.50 -18.28
N GLU A 70 8.53 5.12 -17.14
CA GLU A 70 9.45 6.25 -17.09
C GLU A 70 10.86 5.90 -17.60
N GLU A 71 11.40 4.75 -17.17
CA GLU A 71 12.72 4.28 -17.60
C GLU A 71 12.79 4.06 -19.11
N TRP A 72 11.67 3.71 -19.73
CA TRP A 72 11.52 3.52 -21.17
C TRP A 72 11.18 4.83 -21.91
N GLY A 73 11.05 5.95 -21.18
CA GLY A 73 10.70 7.25 -21.74
C GLY A 73 9.22 7.40 -22.13
N LEU A 74 8.37 6.45 -21.75
CA LEU A 74 6.93 6.46 -22.00
C LEU A 74 6.22 7.30 -20.92
N ILE A 75 6.36 8.63 -21.03
CA ILE A 75 5.92 9.57 -19.98
C ILE A 75 4.41 9.53 -19.76
N ASP A 76 3.61 9.39 -20.82
CA ASP A 76 2.15 9.36 -20.69
C ASP A 76 1.67 8.09 -19.96
N ASP A 77 2.26 6.93 -20.28
CA ASP A 77 1.99 5.66 -19.59
C ASP A 77 2.44 5.72 -18.13
N ALA A 78 3.59 6.34 -17.85
CA ALA A 78 4.05 6.55 -16.49
C ALA A 78 3.06 7.41 -15.67
N ILE A 79 2.56 8.50 -16.24
CA ILE A 79 1.56 9.36 -15.60
C ILE A 79 0.29 8.57 -15.30
N LEU A 80 -0.20 7.77 -16.25
CA LEU A 80 -1.39 6.94 -16.08
C LEU A 80 -1.22 5.97 -14.89
N HIS A 81 -0.11 5.24 -14.83
CA HIS A 81 0.15 4.30 -13.76
C HIS A 81 0.33 4.97 -12.39
N TYR A 82 0.98 6.14 -12.33
CA TYR A 82 1.05 6.91 -11.07
C TYR A 82 -0.31 7.43 -10.61
N GLN A 83 -1.19 7.85 -11.53
CA GLN A 83 -2.56 8.26 -11.20
C GLN A 83 -3.37 7.07 -10.65
N ASN A 84 -3.23 5.89 -11.27
CA ASN A 84 -3.85 4.66 -10.76
C ASN A 84 -3.37 4.34 -9.34
N ALA A 85 -2.06 4.41 -9.10
CA ALA A 85 -1.49 4.22 -7.76
C ALA A 85 -2.06 5.24 -6.76
N GLN A 86 -2.15 6.53 -7.14
CA GLN A 86 -2.71 7.57 -6.29
C GLN A 86 -4.18 7.29 -5.93
N ARG A 87 -4.98 6.80 -6.87
CA ARG A 87 -6.37 6.40 -6.63
C ARG A 87 -6.46 5.25 -5.62
N ILE A 88 -5.67 4.19 -5.82
CA ILE A 88 -5.64 3.02 -4.93
C ILE A 88 -5.24 3.42 -3.50
N LEU A 89 -4.22 4.28 -3.36
CA LEU A 89 -3.78 4.78 -2.06
C LEU A 89 -4.87 5.63 -1.38
N GLY A 90 -5.62 6.42 -2.15
CA GLY A 90 -6.79 7.17 -1.66
C GLY A 90 -7.89 6.26 -1.13
N GLU A 91 -8.23 5.20 -1.87
CA GLU A 91 -9.20 4.18 -1.43
C GLU A 91 -8.76 3.47 -0.14
N ALA A 92 -7.46 3.18 -0.02
CA ALA A 92 -6.89 2.59 1.17
C ALA A 92 -7.06 3.49 2.41
N ILE A 93 -6.81 4.79 2.28
CA ILE A 93 -7.01 5.76 3.38
C ILE A 93 -8.50 5.85 3.75
N ALA A 94 -9.39 5.84 2.76
CA ALA A 94 -10.83 5.92 2.97
C ALA A 94 -11.43 4.64 3.59
N THR A 95 -10.69 3.53 3.63
CA THR A 95 -11.18 2.25 4.18
C THR A 95 -11.49 2.40 5.68
N PRO A 96 -12.75 2.24 6.12
CA PRO A 96 -13.11 2.40 7.53
C PRO A 96 -12.48 1.30 8.38
N VAL A 97 -12.12 1.66 9.61
CA VAL A 97 -11.55 0.74 10.60
C VAL A 97 -12.59 0.57 11.70
N PRO A 98 -13.07 -0.66 11.97
CA PRO A 98 -14.03 -0.88 13.05
C PRO A 98 -13.43 -0.50 14.40
N SER A 99 -14.24 0.06 15.30
CA SER A 99 -13.81 0.44 16.65
C SER A 99 -13.50 -0.76 17.56
N TYR A 100 -13.97 -1.95 17.19
CA TYR A 100 -13.89 -3.17 18.00
C TYR A 100 -12.70 -4.09 17.65
N ILE A 101 -11.66 -3.57 16.99
CA ILE A 101 -10.45 -4.35 16.67
C ILE A 101 -9.48 -4.46 17.86
N SER A 102 -8.70 -5.54 17.91
CA SER A 102 -7.67 -5.71 18.95
C SER A 102 -6.57 -4.65 18.84
N SER A 103 -5.91 -4.31 19.96
CA SER A 103 -4.82 -3.32 19.99
C SER A 103 -3.68 -3.65 19.01
N ARG A 104 -3.35 -4.94 18.87
CA ARG A 104 -2.33 -5.43 17.92
C ARG A 104 -2.74 -5.17 16.46
N GLU A 105 -4.01 -5.38 16.13
CA GLU A 105 -4.52 -5.14 14.78
C GLU A 105 -4.61 -3.64 14.47
N LEU A 106 -5.00 -2.84 15.47
CA LEU A 106 -5.01 -1.39 15.37
C LEU A 106 -3.62 -0.82 15.08
N GLU A 107 -2.58 -1.39 15.70
CA GLU A 107 -1.20 -0.98 15.48
C GLU A 107 -0.73 -1.30 14.05
N LYS A 108 -1.08 -2.47 13.51
CA LYS A 108 -0.83 -2.80 12.10
C LYS A 108 -1.54 -1.83 11.16
N VAL A 109 -2.82 -1.54 11.42
CA VAL A 109 -3.61 -0.58 10.63
C VAL A 109 -2.96 0.81 10.64
N LYS A 110 -2.53 1.30 11.81
CA LYS A 110 -1.80 2.57 11.93
C LYS A 110 -0.51 2.55 11.10
N SER A 111 0.27 1.47 11.21
CA SER A 111 1.50 1.28 10.43
C SER A 111 1.21 1.34 8.92
N TYR A 112 0.22 0.60 8.43
CA TYR A 112 -0.16 0.64 7.01
C TYR A 112 -0.63 2.03 6.57
N ARG A 113 -1.46 2.71 7.35
CA ARG A 113 -1.92 4.08 7.03
C ARG A 113 -0.78 5.08 6.92
N GLN A 114 0.20 4.99 7.83
CA GLN A 114 1.40 5.83 7.77
C GLN A 114 2.21 5.54 6.50
N LYS A 115 2.39 4.26 6.13
CA LYS A 115 3.08 3.85 4.90
C LYS A 115 2.35 4.38 3.65
N ILE A 116 1.04 4.18 3.58
CA ILE A 116 0.18 4.64 2.48
C ILE A 116 0.26 6.16 2.31
N SER A 117 0.22 6.92 3.42
CA SER A 117 0.31 8.39 3.37
C SER A 117 1.66 8.85 2.81
N LYS A 118 2.75 8.18 3.19
CA LYS A 118 4.09 8.47 2.64
C LYS A 118 4.16 8.18 1.15
N TRP A 119 3.63 7.03 0.71
CA TRP A 119 3.58 6.65 -0.71
C TRP A 119 2.77 7.67 -1.51
N GLN A 120 1.63 8.11 -0.99
CA GLN A 120 0.79 9.10 -1.63
C GLN A 120 1.54 10.43 -1.83
N GLY A 121 2.30 10.87 -0.82
CA GLY A 121 3.14 12.08 -0.94
C GLY A 121 4.18 11.98 -2.05
N GLN A 122 4.91 10.86 -2.10
CA GLN A 122 5.96 10.64 -3.10
C GLN A 122 5.39 10.49 -4.52
N VAL A 123 4.29 9.76 -4.69
CA VAL A 123 3.58 9.63 -5.98
C VAL A 123 3.07 10.99 -6.46
N SER A 124 2.51 11.80 -5.55
CA SER A 124 2.01 13.14 -5.88
C SER A 124 3.13 14.08 -6.34
N GLU A 125 4.28 14.04 -5.66
CA GLU A 125 5.45 14.82 -6.05
C GLU A 125 5.99 14.39 -7.42
N ARG A 126 6.00 13.08 -7.70
CA ARG A 126 6.45 12.57 -8.99
C ARG A 126 5.51 12.98 -10.12
N LEU A 127 4.20 12.84 -9.92
CA LEU A 127 3.18 13.31 -10.86
C LEU A 127 3.33 14.81 -11.16
N ARG A 128 3.56 15.65 -10.14
CA ARG A 128 3.82 17.08 -10.35
C ARG A 128 5.04 17.31 -11.25
N THR A 129 6.11 16.56 -11.01
CA THR A 129 7.35 16.64 -11.79
C THR A 129 7.16 16.20 -13.24
N LEU A 130 6.45 15.09 -13.46
CA LEU A 130 6.16 14.59 -14.80
C LEU A 130 5.26 15.55 -15.58
N ASN A 131 4.16 16.01 -14.97
CA ASN A 131 3.24 16.96 -15.61
C ASN A 131 3.93 18.29 -15.98
N HIS A 132 4.86 18.77 -15.14
CA HIS A 132 5.63 19.97 -15.48
C HIS A 132 6.58 19.73 -16.67
N ARG A 133 7.19 18.55 -16.78
CA ARG A 133 8.05 18.18 -17.92
C ARG A 133 7.25 17.99 -19.21
N SER A 134 6.04 17.44 -19.12
CA SER A 134 5.13 17.32 -20.27
C SER A 134 4.64 18.70 -20.74
N GLY A 135 4.38 19.62 -19.82
CA GLY A 135 4.02 21.02 -20.12
C GLY A 135 5.16 21.84 -20.76
N SER A 136 6.39 21.71 -20.26
CA SER A 136 7.55 22.44 -20.81
C SER A 136 8.04 21.91 -22.16
N LYS A 137 7.70 20.66 -22.54
CA LYS A 137 7.98 20.15 -23.89
C LYS A 137 7.13 20.85 -24.97
N ILE A 138 5.97 21.41 -24.62
CA ILE A 138 5.08 22.12 -25.54
C ILE A 138 5.55 23.56 -25.80
N SER A 139 6.29 24.17 -24.87
CA SER A 139 6.73 25.58 -24.98
C SER A 139 8.03 25.82 -25.75
N HIS A 140 8.68 24.78 -26.28
CA HIS A 140 9.96 24.90 -27.02
C HIS A 140 9.80 24.75 -28.55
N PHE A 141 8.56 24.92 -29.06
CA PHE A 141 8.22 24.79 -30.48
C PHE A 141 7.54 26.04 -31.08
N PHE A 142 7.70 27.22 -30.46
CA PHE A 142 7.26 28.50 -31.03
C PHE A 142 8.41 29.50 -31.12
#